data_AF-A0A7K1TJV2-F1
#
_entry.id   AF-A0A7K1TJV2-F1
#
_cell.length_a   1.000
_cell.length_b   1.000
_cell.length_c   1.000
_cell.angle_alpha   90.00
_cell.angle_beta   90.00
_cell.angle_gamma   90.00
#
_symmetry.space_group_name_H-M   'P 1'
#
loop_
_entity.id
_entity.type
_entity.pdbx_description
1 polymer ?
#
loop_
_entity_poly.entity_id
_entity_poly.type
_entity_poly.pdbx_seq_one_letter_code
_entity_poly.pdbx_strand_id
1 'polypeptide(L)'
;MRSQGSMLRLISLLALPLLGVAQVPSCRPVQIAPDQTKRDLLRQFINDCHREHYFFEDKGVVELIAYHDAKGRAAWYLSALIDDRYRDNPPAAYSMQGNDIVLVYQGDSLGKQVRTPTLDVAPLVKCLELVIGPAVYQRPAIKERFVEETIGQKTTKYRVLTDSTGNLYHERRIVFNADGTYIVYNPA
;
A
#
# COMPACT_ATOMS: atom_id res chain seq x y z
N MET A 1 -14.61 -2.93 -72.49
CA MET A 1 -13.55 -3.96 -72.64
C MET A 1 -13.01 -4.22 -71.24
N ARG A 2 -13.36 -5.34 -70.58
CA ARG A 2 -12.54 -6.58 -70.44
C ARG A 2 -11.06 -6.22 -70.19
N SER A 3 -10.44 -6.50 -69.06
CA SER A 3 -10.09 -7.84 -68.55
C SER A 3 -9.38 -7.66 -67.18
N GLN A 4 -9.80 -8.36 -66.11
CA GLN A 4 -9.07 -9.46 -65.42
C GLN A 4 -7.56 -9.19 -65.19
N GLY A 5 -6.94 -9.39 -64.02
CA GLY A 5 -7.33 -10.05 -62.77
C GLY A 5 -6.16 -10.90 -62.26
N SER A 6 -6.04 -11.05 -60.93
CA SER A 6 -5.28 -12.11 -60.21
C SER A 6 -3.74 -12.11 -60.36
N MET A 7 -2.90 -12.54 -59.43
CA MET A 7 -3.06 -13.46 -58.31
C MET A 7 -1.79 -13.29 -57.44
N LEU A 8 -1.89 -12.96 -56.16
CA LEU A 8 -0.78 -13.11 -55.21
C LEU A 8 -1.28 -13.98 -54.06
N ARG A 9 -0.70 -15.18 -54.01
CA ARG A 9 -1.12 -16.30 -53.19
C ARG A 9 -0.73 -16.11 -51.72
N LEU A 10 -1.70 -16.49 -50.89
CA LEU A 10 -1.67 -16.88 -49.48
C LEU A 10 -0.28 -17.11 -48.86
N ILE A 11 0.02 -16.32 -47.83
CA ILE A 11 0.85 -16.76 -46.70
C ILE A 11 -0.14 -17.20 -45.62
N SER A 12 -0.20 -18.52 -45.38
CA SER A 12 -0.96 -19.11 -44.28
C SER A 12 -0.17 -18.89 -42.99
N LEU A 13 -0.55 -17.90 -42.20
CA LEU A 13 -0.06 -17.73 -40.83
C LEU A 13 -0.96 -18.54 -39.90
N LEU A 14 -0.41 -19.63 -39.39
CA LEU A 14 -0.92 -20.39 -38.25
C LEU A 14 -1.24 -19.43 -37.10
N ALA A 15 -2.53 -19.19 -36.86
CA ALA A 15 -2.98 -18.54 -35.64
C ALA A 15 -2.82 -19.54 -34.48
N LEU A 16 -1.75 -19.40 -33.71
CA LEU A 16 -1.68 -20.03 -32.39
C LEU A 16 -2.74 -19.37 -31.49
N PRO A 17 -3.54 -20.17 -30.74
CA PRO A 17 -4.44 -19.61 -29.74
C PRO A 17 -3.59 -19.00 -28.62
N LEU A 18 -3.71 -17.68 -28.43
CA LEU A 18 -3.19 -16.99 -27.27
C LEU A 18 -3.83 -17.62 -26.03
N LEU A 19 -3.04 -18.43 -25.32
CA LEU A 19 -3.35 -18.88 -23.96
C LEU A 19 -3.69 -17.65 -23.13
N GLY A 20 -4.90 -17.66 -22.56
CA GLY A 20 -5.42 -16.59 -21.71
C GLY A 20 -4.44 -16.29 -20.60
N VAL A 21 -3.83 -15.11 -20.66
CA VAL A 21 -3.09 -14.55 -19.54
C VAL A 21 -4.12 -14.31 -18.45
N ALA A 22 -4.04 -15.07 -17.36
CA ALA A 22 -4.79 -14.79 -16.14
C ALA A 22 -4.58 -13.30 -15.82
N GLN A 23 -5.64 -12.51 -15.87
CA GLN A 23 -5.58 -11.09 -15.56
C GLN A 23 -5.15 -10.96 -14.09
N VAL A 24 -3.88 -10.64 -13.89
CA VAL A 24 -3.36 -10.15 -12.62
C VAL A 24 -4.31 -9.04 -12.15
N PRO A 25 -4.93 -9.13 -10.96
CA PRO A 25 -5.60 -7.97 -10.39
C PRO A 25 -4.54 -6.88 -10.22
N SER A 26 -4.58 -5.90 -11.13
CA SER A 26 -3.62 -4.82 -11.16
C SER A 26 -3.90 -3.90 -9.99
N CYS A 27 -2.86 -3.58 -9.21
CA CYS A 27 -2.87 -2.39 -8.39
C CYS A 27 -3.19 -1.20 -9.31
N ARG A 28 -4.13 -0.34 -8.93
CA ARG A 28 -4.61 0.75 -9.77
C ARG A 28 -4.29 2.12 -9.18
N PRO A 29 -3.85 3.10 -9.98
CA PRO A 29 -3.79 4.47 -9.53
C PRO A 29 -5.21 5.00 -9.29
N VAL A 30 -5.39 5.75 -8.21
CA VAL A 30 -6.65 6.40 -7.85
C VAL A 30 -6.40 7.85 -7.49
N GLN A 31 -7.35 8.73 -7.79
CA GLN A 31 -7.31 10.09 -7.28
C GLN A 31 -7.86 10.10 -5.83
N ILE A 32 -6.95 10.25 -4.86
CA ILE A 32 -7.32 10.62 -3.50
C ILE A 32 -7.26 12.14 -3.39
N ALA A 33 -8.08 12.74 -2.52
CA ALA A 33 -8.19 14.20 -2.37
C ALA A 33 -8.72 14.96 -3.62
N PRO A 34 -10.00 14.75 -4.02
CA PRO A 34 -10.59 15.48 -5.14
C PRO A 34 -10.75 16.99 -4.86
N ASP A 35 -10.92 17.38 -3.61
CA ASP A 35 -11.02 18.78 -3.18
C ASP A 35 -9.69 19.33 -2.63
N GLN A 36 -9.57 20.66 -2.60
CA GLN A 36 -8.35 21.36 -2.20
C GLN A 36 -8.01 21.11 -0.73
N THR A 37 -9.01 21.13 0.15
CA THR A 37 -8.84 20.88 1.59
C THR A 37 -8.17 19.54 1.87
N LYS A 38 -8.66 18.46 1.24
CA LYS A 38 -8.07 17.14 1.38
C LYS A 38 -6.66 17.05 0.80
N ARG A 39 -6.36 17.78 -0.28
CA ARG A 39 -5.01 17.81 -0.86
C ARG A 39 -4.03 18.48 0.09
N ASP A 40 -4.44 19.59 0.69
CA ASP A 40 -3.60 20.34 1.62
C ASP A 40 -3.35 19.54 2.90
N LEU A 41 -4.36 18.84 3.42
CA LEU A 41 -4.20 17.95 4.58
C LEU A 41 -3.23 16.80 4.31
N LEU A 42 -3.35 16.15 3.16
CA LEU A 42 -2.45 15.05 2.78
C LEU A 42 -1.03 15.56 2.54
N ARG A 43 -0.87 16.69 1.84
CA ARG A 43 0.44 17.34 1.64
C ARG A 43 1.08 17.74 2.96
N GLN A 44 0.29 18.28 3.90
CA GLN A 44 0.79 18.65 5.22
C GLN A 44 1.31 17.41 5.96
N PHE A 45 0.56 16.31 5.98
CA PHE A 45 1.00 15.06 6.61
C PHE A 45 2.31 14.53 6.00
N ILE A 46 2.42 14.53 4.67
CA ILE A 46 3.66 14.11 3.98
C ILE A 46 4.83 15.02 4.35
N ASN A 47 4.63 16.34 4.35
CA ASN A 47 5.66 17.30 4.73
C ASN A 47 6.09 17.13 6.20
N ASP A 48 5.15 16.80 7.09
CA ASP A 48 5.44 16.48 8.48
C ASP A 48 6.31 15.21 8.57
N CYS A 49 6.00 14.17 7.78
CA CYS A 49 6.80 12.94 7.71
C CYS A 49 8.26 13.19 7.32
N HIS A 50 8.48 14.04 6.31
CA HIS A 50 9.83 14.43 5.88
C HIS A 50 10.54 15.29 6.93
N ARG A 51 9.87 16.34 7.43
CA ARG A 51 10.44 17.31 8.37
C ARG A 51 10.83 16.68 9.70
N GLU A 52 10.03 15.74 10.19
CA GLU A 52 10.22 15.09 11.49
C GLU A 52 10.92 13.74 11.37
N HIS A 53 11.49 13.42 10.19
CA HIS A 53 12.29 12.23 9.93
C HIS A 53 11.55 10.90 10.15
N TYR A 54 10.23 10.88 9.97
CA TYR A 54 9.48 9.63 9.90
C TYR A 54 9.71 8.91 8.58
N PHE A 55 10.03 9.67 7.52
CA PHE A 55 10.68 9.12 6.33
C PHE A 55 12.19 9.27 6.51
N PHE A 56 12.90 8.14 6.54
CA PHE A 56 14.33 8.08 6.83
C PHE A 56 15.09 7.73 5.56
N GLU A 57 16.17 8.46 5.24
CA GLU A 57 16.96 8.29 4.00
C GLU A 57 16.10 8.31 2.72
N ASP A 58 15.12 9.23 2.66
CA ASP A 58 14.13 9.34 1.57
C ASP A 58 13.33 8.06 1.34
N LYS A 59 13.22 7.20 2.37
CA LYS A 59 12.37 6.01 2.38
C LYS A 59 11.16 6.23 3.24
N GLY A 60 10.02 6.04 2.61
CA GLY A 60 8.73 6.02 3.24
C GLY A 60 7.62 6.13 2.22
N VAL A 61 6.46 5.61 2.59
CA VAL A 61 5.19 5.79 1.90
C VAL A 61 4.14 6.16 2.93
N VAL A 62 3.06 6.79 2.49
CA VAL A 62 1.90 7.02 3.36
C VAL A 62 0.95 5.85 3.22
N GLU A 63 0.53 5.27 4.33
CA GLU A 63 -0.66 4.44 4.37
C GLU A 63 -1.88 5.31 4.66
N LEU A 64 -2.89 5.23 3.80
CA LEU A 64 -4.17 5.92 3.94
C LEU A 64 -5.30 4.88 4.01
N ILE A 65 -5.96 4.81 5.16
CA ILE A 65 -7.17 4.01 5.34
C ILE A 65 -8.38 4.94 5.22
N ALA A 66 -9.17 4.77 4.16
CA ALA A 66 -10.42 5.50 3.95
C ALA A 66 -11.59 4.69 4.50
N TYR A 67 -12.46 5.32 5.30
CA TYR A 67 -13.60 4.65 5.92
C TYR A 67 -14.71 5.66 6.27
N HIS A 68 -15.84 5.13 6.74
CA HIS A 68 -16.90 5.94 7.35
C HIS A 68 -16.97 5.63 8.84
N ASP A 69 -16.95 6.64 9.70
CA ASP A 69 -17.04 6.44 11.15
C ASP A 69 -18.41 5.89 11.58
N ALA A 70 -18.57 5.60 12.88
CA ALA A 70 -19.83 5.10 13.43
C ALA A 70 -21.04 6.04 13.22
N LYS A 71 -20.81 7.30 12.85
CA LYS A 71 -21.84 8.30 12.53
C LYS A 71 -22.05 8.45 11.01
N GLY A 72 -21.41 7.61 10.19
CA GLY A 72 -21.50 7.66 8.74
C GLY A 72 -20.70 8.80 8.10
N ARG A 73 -19.78 9.45 8.83
CA ARG A 73 -18.95 10.53 8.30
C ARG A 73 -17.72 9.96 7.62
N ALA A 74 -17.37 10.50 6.45
CA ALA A 74 -16.13 10.13 5.80
C ALA A 74 -14.94 10.47 6.71
N ALA A 75 -13.96 9.56 6.78
CA ALA A 75 -12.80 9.72 7.62
C ALA A 75 -11.57 9.07 6.97
N TRP A 76 -10.41 9.62 7.29
CA TRP A 76 -9.10 9.09 6.94
C TRP A 76 -8.32 8.74 8.19
N TYR A 77 -7.55 7.68 8.10
CA TYR A 77 -6.43 7.39 8.98
C TYR A 77 -5.17 7.40 8.11
N LEU A 78 -4.20 8.22 8.47
CA LEU A 78 -2.92 8.37 7.82
C LEU A 78 -1.84 7.82 8.75
N SER A 79 -0.92 7.04 8.21
CA SER A 79 0.26 6.56 8.92
C SER A 79 1.48 6.61 8.01
N ALA A 80 2.64 6.94 8.58
CA ALA A 80 3.91 6.81 7.89
C ALA A 80 4.34 5.34 7.88
N LEU A 81 4.80 4.85 6.71
CA LEU A 81 5.28 3.49 6.54
C LEU A 81 6.68 3.47 5.92
N ILE A 82 7.66 2.94 6.63
CA ILE A 82 9.07 2.90 6.17
C ILE A 82 9.50 1.56 5.60
N ASP A 83 8.72 0.49 5.80
CA ASP A 83 9.09 -0.86 5.41
C ASP A 83 8.04 -1.53 4.51
N ASP A 84 8.36 -2.73 4.05
CA ASP A 84 7.55 -3.47 3.10
C ASP A 84 6.36 -4.24 3.71
N ARG A 85 5.86 -3.85 4.88
CA ARG A 85 4.70 -4.52 5.51
C ARG A 85 3.40 -4.43 4.71
N TYR A 86 3.32 -3.56 3.71
CA TYR A 86 2.22 -3.60 2.74
C TYR A 86 2.08 -4.99 2.09
N ARG A 87 3.15 -5.80 2.02
CA ARG A 87 3.11 -7.17 1.51
C ARG A 87 2.18 -8.09 2.33
N ASP A 88 1.97 -7.79 3.62
CA ASP A 88 1.18 -8.62 4.53
C ASP A 88 -0.33 -8.48 4.26
N ASN A 89 -0.75 -7.31 3.75
CA ASN A 89 -2.11 -7.05 3.28
C ASN A 89 -2.07 -5.98 2.17
N PRO A 90 -1.75 -6.36 0.92
CA PRO A 90 -1.48 -5.40 -0.15
C PRO A 90 -2.74 -4.65 -0.60
N PRO A 91 -2.67 -3.31 -0.79
CA PRO A 91 -3.80 -2.51 -1.27
C PRO A 91 -4.00 -2.71 -2.77
N ALA A 92 -5.26 -2.75 -3.19
CA ALA A 92 -5.60 -2.75 -4.62
C ALA A 92 -5.40 -1.36 -5.28
N ALA A 93 -5.18 -0.31 -4.50
CA ALA A 93 -5.15 1.07 -4.97
C ALA A 93 -3.98 1.87 -4.37
N TYR A 94 -3.45 2.78 -5.16
CA TYR A 94 -2.42 3.73 -4.73
C TYR A 94 -2.65 5.10 -5.37
N SER A 95 -2.03 6.14 -4.83
CA SER A 95 -1.99 7.47 -5.44
C SER A 95 -0.59 8.04 -5.34
N MET A 96 -0.26 8.92 -6.28
CA MET A 96 0.96 9.73 -6.21
C MET A 96 0.61 11.12 -5.67
N GLN A 97 1.45 11.69 -4.81
CA GLN A 97 1.41 13.08 -4.41
C GLN A 97 2.80 13.70 -4.63
N GLY A 98 3.01 14.29 -5.80
CA GLY A 98 4.37 14.61 -6.24
C GLY A 98 5.17 13.33 -6.42
N ASN A 99 6.27 13.20 -5.67
CA ASN A 99 7.12 12.01 -5.68
C ASN A 99 6.75 11.01 -4.56
N ASP A 100 5.86 11.38 -3.64
CA ASP A 100 5.47 10.55 -2.52
C ASP A 100 4.34 9.58 -2.92
N ILE A 101 4.44 8.36 -2.43
CA ILE A 101 3.47 7.29 -2.70
C ILE A 101 2.49 7.19 -1.54
N VAL A 102 1.21 7.10 -1.87
CA VAL A 102 0.14 6.86 -0.91
C VAL A 102 -0.54 5.54 -1.23
N LEU A 103 -0.43 4.59 -0.31
CA LEU A 103 -1.10 3.29 -0.35
C LEU A 103 -2.52 3.44 0.19
N VAL A 104 -3.53 3.05 -0.60
CA VAL A 104 -4.93 3.35 -0.31
C VAL A 104 -5.69 2.09 0.08
N TYR A 105 -6.14 2.05 1.32
CA TYR A 105 -6.92 0.97 1.89
C TYR A 105 -8.36 1.39 2.18
N GLN A 106 -9.22 0.38 2.31
CA GLN A 106 -10.55 0.54 2.90
C GLN A 106 -10.49 0.11 4.35
N GLY A 107 -11.14 0.86 5.23
CA GLY A 107 -11.27 0.55 6.64
C GLY A 107 -12.70 0.20 7.04
N ASP A 108 -12.84 -0.50 8.16
CA ASP A 108 -14.11 -0.63 8.86
C ASP A 108 -14.49 0.67 9.59
N SER A 109 -15.60 0.68 10.33
CA SER A 109 -16.08 1.87 11.03
C SER A 109 -15.15 2.42 12.12
N LEU A 110 -14.17 1.62 12.53
CA LEU A 110 -13.15 2.00 13.51
C LEU A 110 -11.86 2.49 12.83
N GLY A 111 -11.79 2.45 11.50
CA GLY A 111 -10.58 2.76 10.74
C GLY A 111 -9.59 1.60 10.70
N LYS A 112 -9.99 0.38 11.07
CA LYS A 112 -9.13 -0.79 10.93
C LYS A 112 -9.17 -1.26 9.48
N GLN A 113 -7.99 -1.50 8.92
CA GLN A 113 -7.82 -2.00 7.55
C GLN A 113 -8.65 -3.27 7.31
N VAL A 114 -9.48 -3.25 6.29
CA VAL A 114 -10.18 -4.44 5.79
C VAL A 114 -9.20 -5.25 4.94
N ARG A 115 -9.17 -6.57 5.14
CA ARG A 115 -8.33 -7.45 4.32
C ARG A 115 -8.73 -7.38 2.86
N THR A 116 -7.75 -7.29 1.98
CA THR A 116 -7.99 -7.35 0.54
C THR A 116 -8.62 -8.71 0.21
N PRO A 117 -9.79 -8.77 -0.45
CA PRO A 117 -10.57 -9.99 -0.61
C PRO A 117 -9.98 -11.00 -1.63
N THR A 118 -8.73 -10.82 -2.08
CA THR A 118 -8.11 -11.71 -3.07
C THR A 118 -7.51 -12.95 -2.39
N LEU A 119 -7.80 -14.13 -2.96
CA LEU A 119 -7.18 -15.40 -2.53
C LEU A 119 -5.72 -15.51 -3.00
N ASP A 120 -5.36 -14.78 -4.06
CA ASP A 120 -3.98 -14.70 -4.55
C ASP A 120 -3.49 -13.24 -4.48
N VAL A 121 -2.59 -12.99 -3.52
CA VAL A 121 -2.00 -11.67 -3.27
C VAL A 121 -0.72 -11.44 -4.08
N ALA A 122 -0.09 -12.49 -4.62
CA ALA A 122 1.20 -12.38 -5.28
C ALA A 122 1.19 -11.44 -6.51
N PRO A 123 0.16 -11.45 -7.37
CA PRO A 123 0.07 -10.51 -8.49
C PRO A 123 -0.03 -9.05 -8.03
N LEU A 124 -0.71 -8.81 -6.92
CA LEU A 124 -0.89 -7.47 -6.36
C LEU A 124 0.40 -6.95 -5.73
N VAL A 125 1.08 -7.80 -4.97
CA VAL A 125 2.42 -7.48 -4.42
C VAL A 125 3.38 -7.13 -5.55
N LYS A 126 3.44 -7.94 -6.60
CA LYS A 126 4.32 -7.68 -7.75
C LYS A 126 4.01 -6.36 -8.44
N CYS A 127 2.74 -5.99 -8.56
CA CYS A 127 2.33 -4.69 -9.09
C CYS A 127 2.84 -3.55 -8.21
N LEU A 128 2.64 -3.65 -6.90
CA LEU A 128 3.07 -2.63 -5.93
C LEU A 128 4.59 -2.52 -5.84
N GLU A 129 5.35 -3.60 -6.00
CA GLU A 129 6.82 -3.55 -6.07
C GLU A 129 7.31 -2.67 -7.21
N LEU A 130 6.60 -2.64 -8.35
CA LEU A 130 6.95 -1.76 -9.47
C LEU A 130 6.64 -0.28 -9.18
N VAL A 131 5.61 -0.01 -8.37
CA VAL A 131 5.20 1.34 -7.98
C VAL A 131 6.07 1.88 -6.86
N ILE A 132 6.29 1.08 -5.82
CA ILE A 132 7.02 1.45 -4.61
C ILE A 132 8.53 1.38 -4.82
N GLY A 133 9.00 0.38 -5.58
CA GLY A 133 10.41 0.18 -5.87
C GLY A 133 11.27 0.21 -4.59
N PRO A 134 12.32 1.05 -4.53
CA PRO A 134 13.21 1.15 -3.38
C PRO A 134 12.71 2.11 -2.29
N ALA A 135 11.48 2.65 -2.38
CA ALA A 135 10.97 3.68 -1.48
C ALA A 135 10.71 3.18 -0.05
N VAL A 136 10.84 1.89 0.24
CA VAL A 136 10.73 1.32 1.59
C VAL A 136 11.86 0.33 1.86
N TYR A 137 12.16 0.10 3.13
CA TYR A 137 13.06 -0.95 3.57
C TYR A 137 12.44 -2.34 3.39
N GLN A 138 13.24 -3.30 2.92
CA GLN A 138 12.83 -4.70 2.90
C GLN A 138 13.06 -5.30 4.28
N ARG A 139 12.00 -5.83 4.90
CA ARG A 139 12.15 -6.51 6.19
C ARG A 139 12.97 -7.79 5.97
N PRO A 140 13.90 -8.12 6.89
CA PRO A 140 14.52 -9.43 6.85
C PRO A 140 13.43 -10.50 6.99
N ALA A 141 13.64 -11.65 6.35
CA ALA A 141 12.78 -12.80 6.61
C ALA A 141 12.72 -13.05 8.12
N ILE A 142 11.52 -13.29 8.66
CA ILE A 142 11.33 -13.59 10.08
C ILE A 142 12.18 -14.82 10.39
N LYS A 143 13.24 -14.64 11.18
CA LYS A 143 14.12 -15.72 11.60
C LYS A 143 13.75 -16.12 13.02
N GLU A 144 13.52 -17.40 13.20
CA GLU A 144 13.45 -17.99 14.53
C GLU A 144 14.86 -18.01 15.13
N ARG A 145 15.00 -17.46 16.34
CA ARG A 145 16.22 -17.64 17.14
C ARG A 145 15.84 -18.15 18.52
N PHE A 146 16.75 -18.89 19.14
CA PHE A 146 16.61 -19.29 20.53
C PHE A 146 17.49 -18.40 21.37
N VAL A 147 16.95 -17.91 22.48
CA VAL A 147 17.69 -17.17 23.50
C VAL A 147 17.79 -18.05 24.72
N GLU A 148 19.01 -18.16 25.24
CA GLU A 148 19.27 -18.85 26.50
C GLU A 148 19.20 -17.83 27.63
N GLU A 149 18.40 -18.11 28.64
CA GLU A 149 18.37 -17.35 29.88
C GLU A 149 18.86 -18.25 31.01
N THR A 150 19.87 -17.79 31.74
CA THR A 150 20.39 -18.50 32.91
C THR A 150 20.02 -17.76 34.17
N ILE A 151 19.21 -18.40 35.02
CA ILE A 151 18.83 -17.89 36.34
C ILE A 151 19.38 -18.88 37.38
N GLY A 152 20.39 -18.45 38.15
CA GLY A 152 21.13 -19.33 39.07
C GLY A 152 21.92 -20.41 38.32
N GLN A 153 21.70 -21.69 38.65
CA GLN A 153 22.35 -22.84 37.98
C GLN A 153 21.52 -23.44 36.83
N LYS A 154 20.37 -22.85 36.48
CA LYS A 154 19.46 -23.38 35.46
C LYS A 154 19.47 -22.50 34.22
N THR A 155 19.72 -23.12 33.07
CA THR A 155 19.60 -22.49 31.75
C THR A 155 18.31 -22.96 31.08
N THR A 156 17.50 -22.02 30.59
CA THR A 156 16.27 -22.29 29.84
C THR A 156 16.38 -21.69 28.44
N LYS A 157 15.98 -22.45 27.43
CA LYS A 157 15.91 -22.02 26.02
C LYS A 157 14.53 -21.51 25.70
N TYR A 158 14.42 -20.25 25.31
CA TYR A 158 13.17 -19.66 24.84
C TYR A 158 13.26 -19.36 23.35
N ARG A 159 12.20 -19.71 22.63
CA ARG A 159 12.03 -19.31 21.24
C ARG A 159 11.69 -17.82 21.20
N VAL A 160 12.46 -17.05 20.44
CA VAL A 160 12.23 -15.62 20.22
C VAL A 160 12.08 -15.39 18.72
N LEU A 161 10.99 -14.71 18.35
CA LEU A 161 10.81 -14.16 17.01
C LEU A 161 11.40 -12.76 17.04
N THR A 162 12.36 -12.49 16.16
CA THR A 162 12.77 -11.11 15.94
C THR A 162 11.85 -10.53 14.88
N ASP A 163 10.85 -9.76 15.29
CA ASP A 163 10.13 -8.86 14.41
C ASP A 163 10.81 -7.48 14.47
N SER A 164 11.33 -7.02 13.33
CA SER A 164 11.79 -5.64 13.22
C SER A 164 10.56 -4.76 12.97
N THR A 165 9.74 -4.55 13.99
CA THR A 165 8.69 -3.53 13.96
C THR A 165 9.35 -2.17 14.15
N GLY A 166 9.98 -1.64 13.11
CA GLY A 166 10.39 -0.25 13.11
C GLY A 166 9.14 0.61 13.00
N ASN A 167 8.79 1.37 14.05
CA ASN A 167 7.76 2.41 13.96
C ASN A 167 8.05 3.50 15.00
N LEU A 168 8.55 4.64 14.54
CA LEU A 168 8.19 5.94 15.10
C LEU A 168 6.78 6.24 14.56
N TYR A 169 5.78 6.22 15.44
CA TYR A 169 4.38 6.38 15.06
C TYR A 169 4.10 7.83 14.66
N HIS A 170 4.08 8.13 13.35
CA HIS A 170 3.41 9.34 12.85
C HIS A 170 2.08 8.95 12.27
N GLU A 171 1.03 9.24 13.02
CA GLU A 171 -0.32 8.87 12.67
C GLU A 171 -1.23 10.09 12.77
N ARG A 172 -2.25 10.14 11.93
CA ARG A 172 -3.23 11.23 11.94
C ARG A 172 -4.58 10.70 11.51
N ARG A 173 -5.59 10.94 12.34
CA ARG A 173 -6.98 10.66 12.00
C ARG A 173 -7.68 11.94 11.63
N ILE A 174 -8.40 11.94 10.52
CA ILE A 174 -9.14 13.10 10.02
C ILE A 174 -10.59 12.69 9.81
N VAL A 175 -11.53 13.43 10.38
CA VAL A 175 -12.96 13.22 10.18
C VAL A 175 -13.53 14.41 9.43
N PHE A 176 -14.21 14.16 8.32
CA PHE A 176 -14.80 15.17 7.46
C PHE A 176 -16.29 15.35 7.78
N ASN A 177 -16.69 16.59 8.02
CA ASN A 177 -18.09 16.95 8.22
C ASN A 177 -18.77 17.24 6.88
N ALA A 178 -20.10 17.16 6.84
CA ALA A 178 -20.88 17.38 5.62
C ALA A 178 -20.80 18.83 5.11
N ASP A 179 -20.47 19.78 5.98
CA ASP A 179 -20.29 21.21 5.67
C ASP A 179 -18.90 21.54 5.08
N GLY A 180 -18.05 20.53 4.88
CA GLY A 180 -16.69 20.69 4.35
C GLY A 180 -15.62 21.02 5.40
N THR A 181 -16.01 21.19 6.67
CA THR A 181 -15.07 21.30 7.79
C THR A 181 -14.51 19.93 8.16
N TYR A 182 -13.42 19.91 8.94
CA TYR A 182 -12.80 18.66 9.38
C TYR A 182 -12.25 18.78 10.79
N ILE A 183 -12.07 17.63 11.44
CA ILE A 183 -11.43 17.51 12.75
C ILE A 183 -10.21 16.60 12.58
N VAL A 184 -9.05 17.08 13.03
CA VAL A 184 -7.80 16.32 13.06
C VAL A 184 -7.57 15.80 14.47
N TYR A 185 -7.27 14.52 14.59
CA TYR A 185 -6.83 13.87 15.82
C TYR A 185 -5.42 13.33 15.58
N ASN A 186 -4.48 13.75 16.42
CA ASN A 186 -3.16 13.16 16.48
C ASN A 186 -3.17 12.19 17.68
N PRO A 187 -3.14 10.87 17.47
CA PRO A 187 -2.96 9.93 18.58
C PRO A 187 -1.64 10.26 19.29
N ALA A 188 -1.70 10.24 20.63
CA ALA A 188 -0.58 10.54 21.51
C ALA A 188 0.42 9.38 21.59
#